data_AF-H3AET5-F1
#
_entry.id   AF-H3AET5-F1
#
_cell.length_a   1.000
_cell.length_b   1.000
_cell.length_c   1.000
_cell.angle_alpha   90.00
_cell.angle_beta   90.00
_cell.angle_gamma   90.00
#
_symmetry.space_group_name_H-M   'P 1'
#
loop_
_entity.id
_entity.type
_entity.pdbx_description
1 polymer ?
#
loop_
_entity_poly.entity_id
_entity_poly.type
_entity_poly.pdbx_seq_one_letter_code
_entity_poly.pdbx_strand_id
1 'polypeptide(L)'
;YLEKIELPNSASVEVEVTPPKDPPRPAQNGTVSHGIEAADGQTTEAAVEEDEDQPLSLAWPETIRKQITYLLILPIVFPLWASLPDVRKETSKMFFPITFFGSISWIAIFSYLMVWWAHQVGETIGITEEIMGLTILAAGTSIPDLITSVIVARKGLGDMAVSSSVGSNIFDITVGLPLPWLLYSFVNKMSPVKVSSNGLFCAIVLLFLMLLFVIFSIAACKWKMSKYLGLFMFLLYFAFLVVSVMLEDKILVCPVSI
;
A
#
# COMPACT_ATOMS: atom_id res chain seq x y z
N TYR A 1 -47.14 30.62 11.20
CA TYR A 1 -46.96 30.06 12.56
C TYR A 1 -46.21 28.74 12.40
N LEU A 2 -44.92 28.77 12.06
CA LEU A 2 -43.76 28.71 12.99
C LEU A 2 -43.84 27.53 13.96
N GLU A 3 -43.30 26.38 13.54
CA GLU A 3 -42.86 25.32 14.44
C GLU A 3 -41.33 25.33 14.46
N LYS A 4 -40.79 25.70 15.63
CA LYS A 4 -39.35 25.75 15.91
C LYS A 4 -38.81 24.32 15.99
N ILE A 5 -37.76 24.04 15.23
CA ILE A 5 -36.86 22.91 15.49
C ILE A 5 -35.83 23.42 16.52
N GLU A 6 -35.95 22.97 17.77
CA GLU A 6 -34.95 23.15 18.82
C GLU A 6 -33.98 21.96 18.81
N LEU A 7 -32.69 22.25 18.60
CA LEU A 7 -31.57 21.33 18.77
C LEU A 7 -31.29 21.13 20.27
N PRO A 8 -31.13 19.90 20.79
CA PRO A 8 -30.46 19.68 22.05
C PRO A 8 -28.94 19.59 21.83
N ASN A 9 -28.24 20.51 22.48
CA ASN A 9 -26.79 20.57 22.61
C ASN A 9 -26.31 19.60 23.71
N SER A 10 -25.09 19.09 23.55
CA SER A 10 -24.20 18.50 24.57
C SER A 10 -24.71 17.32 25.43
N ALA A 11 -24.21 16.12 25.13
CA ALA A 11 -23.95 15.10 26.13
C ALA A 11 -22.49 14.63 26.00
N SER A 12 -21.65 15.16 26.88
CA SER A 12 -20.33 14.64 27.22
C SER A 12 -20.47 13.23 27.79
N VAL A 13 -20.02 12.21 27.06
CA VAL A 13 -19.84 10.87 27.62
C VAL A 13 -18.37 10.78 28.06
N GLU A 14 -18.11 11.11 29.31
CA GLU A 14 -16.87 10.73 29.99
C GLU A 14 -16.87 9.20 30.14
N VAL A 15 -15.90 8.53 29.54
CA VAL A 15 -15.62 7.10 29.78
C VAL A 15 -14.60 7.03 30.91
N GLU A 16 -15.09 6.79 32.13
CA GLU A 16 -14.24 6.54 33.28
C GLU A 16 -13.58 5.15 33.15
N VAL A 17 -12.27 5.14 32.87
CA VAL A 17 -11.45 3.93 32.78
C VAL A 17 -11.01 3.55 34.19
N THR A 18 -11.71 2.61 34.83
CA THR A 18 -11.20 1.92 36.02
C THR A 18 -10.18 0.86 35.60
N PRO A 19 -8.96 0.83 36.16
CA PRO A 19 -7.97 -0.17 35.80
C PRO A 19 -8.28 -1.53 36.45
N PRO A 20 -8.02 -2.67 35.78
CA PRO A 20 -8.20 -3.99 36.37
C PRO A 20 -7.22 -4.18 37.56
N LYS A 21 -7.78 -4.44 38.74
CA LYS A 21 -7.06 -5.07 39.85
C LYS A 21 -6.99 -6.56 39.57
N ASP A 22 -5.88 -7.02 39.00
CA ASP A 22 -5.28 -8.34 39.26
C ASP A 22 -3.98 -8.48 38.43
N PRO A 23 -2.87 -8.99 39.00
CA PRO A 23 -1.63 -9.20 38.25
C PRO A 23 -1.78 -10.40 37.29
N PRO A 24 -1.32 -10.32 36.03
CA PRO A 24 -1.34 -11.45 35.13
C PRO A 24 -0.30 -12.50 35.57
N ARG A 25 -0.76 -13.74 35.76
CA ARG A 25 0.07 -14.92 36.07
C ARG A 25 0.95 -15.28 34.86
N PRO A 26 2.17 -15.81 35.07
CA PRO A 26 3.07 -16.17 33.98
C PRO A 26 2.50 -17.37 33.20
N ALA A 27 2.46 -17.24 31.87
CA ALA A 27 2.03 -18.29 30.95
C ALA A 27 2.96 -19.50 31.01
N GLN A 28 2.40 -20.67 31.35
CA GLN A 28 3.06 -21.98 31.29
C GLN A 28 3.02 -22.52 29.85
N ASN A 29 4.17 -23.01 29.39
CA ASN A 29 4.32 -23.83 28.18
C ASN A 29 3.41 -25.07 28.24
N GLY A 30 2.66 -25.33 27.16
CA GLY A 30 1.81 -26.51 27.02
C GLY A 30 1.71 -26.97 25.58
N THR A 31 2.49 -27.99 25.25
CA THR A 31 2.42 -28.83 24.05
C THR A 31 1.04 -29.49 23.94
N VAL A 32 0.35 -29.33 22.80
CA VAL A 32 -0.69 -30.28 22.36
C VAL A 32 -0.61 -30.44 20.84
N SER A 33 -0.31 -31.67 20.43
CA SER A 33 -0.40 -32.13 19.05
C SER A 33 -1.85 -32.34 18.63
N HIS A 34 -2.23 -31.85 17.45
CA HIS A 34 -3.18 -32.55 16.59
C HIS A 34 -2.89 -32.20 15.13
N GLY A 35 -2.50 -33.21 14.36
CA GLY A 35 -2.43 -33.11 12.91
C GLY A 35 -3.80 -33.31 12.28
N ILE A 36 -4.03 -32.65 11.15
CA ILE A 36 -4.27 -33.24 9.82
C ILE A 36 -4.33 -32.10 8.79
N GLU A 37 -3.63 -32.34 7.68
CA GLU A 37 -3.40 -31.48 6.52
C GLU A 37 -4.69 -31.07 5.80
N ALA A 38 -4.81 -29.78 5.44
CA ALA A 38 -5.37 -29.31 4.16
C ALA A 38 -5.11 -27.80 3.95
N ALA A 39 -4.64 -27.45 2.75
CA ALA A 39 -4.50 -26.11 2.15
C ALA A 39 -3.20 -25.30 2.42
N ASP A 40 -2.15 -25.70 1.69
CA ASP A 40 -0.83 -25.10 1.49
C ASP A 40 -0.84 -23.73 0.78
N GLY A 41 -1.58 -22.75 1.31
CA GLY A 41 -1.61 -21.39 0.73
C GLY A 41 -2.02 -20.27 1.69
N GLN A 42 -2.20 -20.58 2.98
CA GLN A 42 -2.63 -19.63 4.02
C GLN A 42 -1.53 -19.31 5.05
N THR A 43 -0.38 -19.98 4.99
CA THR A 43 0.64 -20.00 6.05
C THR A 43 1.65 -18.85 6.02
N THR A 44 1.70 -18.04 4.97
CA THR A 44 2.74 -16.97 4.87
C THR A 44 2.25 -15.59 5.30
N GLU A 45 0.94 -15.33 5.24
CA GLU A 45 0.41 -13.96 5.42
C GLU A 45 -0.52 -13.82 6.63
N ALA A 46 -1.26 -14.87 7.01
CA ALA A 46 -1.98 -14.87 8.29
C ALA A 46 -1.02 -14.90 9.50
N ALA A 47 0.22 -15.36 9.29
CA ALA A 47 1.29 -15.27 10.28
C ALA A 47 1.83 -13.85 10.48
N VAL A 48 1.53 -12.90 9.58
CA VAL A 48 1.99 -11.51 9.71
C VAL A 48 1.12 -10.75 10.72
N GLU A 49 -0.20 -10.98 10.75
CA GLU A 49 -1.11 -10.30 11.70
C GLU A 49 -0.86 -10.70 13.17
N GLU A 50 -0.39 -11.93 13.47
CA GLU A 50 -0.10 -12.37 14.85
C GLU A 50 1.31 -11.96 15.35
N ASP A 51 2.22 -11.55 14.45
CA ASP A 51 3.59 -11.11 14.79
C ASP A 51 3.73 -9.57 14.90
N GLU A 52 2.69 -8.79 14.57
CA GLU A 52 2.79 -7.31 14.57
C GLU A 52 2.99 -6.70 15.97
N ASP A 53 2.56 -7.38 17.04
CA ASP A 53 2.65 -6.87 18.41
C ASP A 53 3.89 -7.35 19.19
N GLN A 54 4.67 -8.27 18.62
CA GLN A 54 5.89 -8.76 19.28
C GLN A 54 7.08 -7.84 19.00
N PRO A 55 7.97 -7.61 19.98
CA PRO A 55 9.17 -6.82 19.77
C PRO A 55 10.05 -7.48 18.71
N LEU A 56 10.73 -6.68 17.89
CA LEU A 56 11.56 -7.17 16.79
C LEU A 56 12.65 -8.10 17.34
N SER A 57 12.47 -9.41 17.15
CA SER A 57 13.39 -10.42 17.65
C SER A 57 14.37 -10.81 16.54
N LEU A 58 15.67 -10.61 16.78
CA LEU A 58 16.72 -11.17 15.91
C LEU A 58 16.96 -12.67 16.18
N ALA A 59 15.97 -13.37 16.71
CA ALA A 59 16.11 -14.79 17.03
C ALA A 59 16.36 -15.58 15.74
N TRP A 60 17.37 -16.44 15.75
CA TRP A 60 17.71 -17.26 14.60
C TRP A 60 16.58 -18.25 14.30
N PRO A 61 15.99 -18.23 13.09
CA PRO A 61 14.85 -19.08 12.80
C PRO A 61 15.25 -20.56 12.60
N GLU A 62 14.38 -21.49 12.98
CA GLU A 62 14.68 -22.93 12.92
C GLU A 62 14.51 -23.54 11.52
N THR A 63 13.63 -22.96 10.69
CA THR A 63 13.35 -23.48 9.34
C THR A 63 14.34 -22.95 8.30
N ILE A 64 14.88 -23.83 7.45
CA ILE A 64 15.83 -23.46 6.38
C ILE A 64 15.30 -22.32 5.48
N ARG A 65 14.01 -22.36 5.11
CA ARG A 65 13.37 -21.28 4.32
C ARG A 65 13.43 -19.94 5.06
N LYS A 66 13.10 -19.94 6.36
CA LYS A 66 13.13 -18.74 7.20
C LYS A 66 14.56 -18.24 7.43
N GLN A 67 15.56 -19.13 7.50
CA GLN A 67 16.98 -18.74 7.60
C GLN A 67 17.49 -18.04 6.35
N ILE A 68 17.15 -18.55 5.16
CA ILE A 68 17.51 -17.93 3.89
C ILE A 68 16.86 -16.54 3.76
N THR A 69 15.56 -16.45 4.04
CA THR A 69 14.83 -15.18 4.05
C THR A 69 15.40 -14.20 5.07
N TYR A 70 15.73 -14.66 6.27
CA TYR A 70 16.34 -13.85 7.31
C TYR A 70 17.70 -13.30 6.85
N LEU A 71 18.55 -14.13 6.25
CA LEU A 71 19.87 -13.71 5.76
C LEU A 71 19.77 -12.68 4.64
N LEU A 72 18.76 -12.78 3.76
CA LEU A 72 18.49 -11.79 2.71
C LEU A 72 17.96 -10.46 3.25
N ILE A 73 17.13 -10.49 4.29
CA ILE A 73 16.50 -9.29 4.87
C ILE A 73 17.40 -8.62 5.91
N LEU A 74 18.32 -9.36 6.53
CA LEU A 74 19.28 -8.88 7.53
C LEU A 74 20.02 -7.58 7.16
N PRO A 75 20.55 -7.39 5.93
CA PRO A 75 21.20 -6.11 5.58
C PRO A 75 20.27 -4.90 5.65
N ILE A 76 18.95 -5.09 5.56
CA ILE A 76 17.94 -4.04 5.66
C ILE A 76 17.44 -3.89 7.10
N VAL A 77 17.18 -5.02 7.77
CA VAL A 77 16.65 -5.04 9.15
C VAL A 77 17.71 -4.62 10.17
N PHE A 78 18.99 -4.93 9.95
CA PHE A 78 20.05 -4.58 10.89
C PHE A 78 20.21 -3.05 11.07
N PRO A 79 20.31 -2.24 9.99
CA PRO A 79 20.30 -0.77 10.12
C PRO A 79 19.03 -0.24 10.77
N LEU A 80 17.87 -0.82 10.46
CA LEU A 80 16.57 -0.40 11.00
C LEU A 80 16.50 -0.67 12.51
N TRP A 81 16.93 -1.85 12.95
CA TRP A 81 17.00 -2.22 14.36
C TRP A 81 18.02 -1.38 15.13
N ALA A 82 19.17 -1.07 14.52
CA ALA A 82 20.20 -0.26 15.15
C ALA A 82 19.79 1.22 15.31
N SER A 83 18.97 1.74 14.40
CA SER A 83 18.59 3.16 14.36
C SER A 83 17.22 3.48 14.97
N LEU A 84 16.28 2.53 14.99
CA LEU A 84 14.93 2.74 15.51
C LEU A 84 14.75 1.99 16.85
N PRO A 85 14.51 2.71 17.96
CA PRO A 85 14.12 2.06 19.20
C PRO A 85 12.79 1.32 19.03
N ASP A 86 12.63 0.17 19.69
CA ASP A 86 11.40 -0.60 19.56
C ASP A 86 10.39 -0.19 20.64
N VAL A 87 9.37 0.58 20.23
CA VAL A 87 8.29 1.07 21.10
C VAL A 87 7.38 -0.04 21.65
N ARG A 88 7.45 -1.26 21.09
CA ARG A 88 6.73 -2.42 21.64
C ARG A 88 7.29 -2.87 22.99
N LYS A 89 8.54 -2.49 23.32
CA LYS A 89 9.13 -2.74 24.64
C LYS A 89 8.66 -1.69 25.64
N GLU A 90 8.17 -2.14 26.80
CA GLU A 90 7.69 -1.30 27.91
C GLU A 90 8.68 -0.18 28.30
N THR A 91 9.99 -0.48 28.26
CA THR A 91 11.06 0.47 28.61
C THR A 91 11.29 1.57 27.57
N SER A 92 10.85 1.38 26.33
CA SER A 92 11.10 2.28 25.21
C SER A 92 9.86 3.03 24.71
N LYS A 93 8.71 2.88 25.38
CA LYS A 93 7.45 3.58 25.07
C LYS A 93 7.61 5.12 24.99
N MET A 94 8.51 5.68 25.80
CA MET A 94 8.79 7.13 25.84
C MET A 94 9.50 7.65 24.57
N PHE A 95 10.10 6.78 23.76
CA PHE A 95 10.81 7.14 22.53
C PHE A 95 9.88 7.16 21.29
N PHE A 96 8.57 7.05 21.48
CA PHE A 96 7.58 7.05 20.38
C PHE A 96 7.76 8.16 19.33
N PRO A 97 8.00 9.43 19.70
CA PRO A 97 8.22 10.47 18.70
C PRO A 97 9.47 10.22 17.85
N ILE A 98 10.55 9.72 18.46
CA ILE A 98 11.80 9.43 17.76
C ILE A 98 11.62 8.25 16.80
N THR A 99 10.89 7.22 17.22
CA THR A 99 10.60 6.08 16.35
C THR A 99 9.71 6.47 15.19
N PHE A 100 8.75 7.38 15.41
CA PHE A 100 7.84 7.87 14.38
C PHE A 100 8.56 8.72 13.33
N PHE A 101 9.36 9.72 13.73
CA PHE A 101 10.14 10.51 12.77
C PHE A 101 11.26 9.70 12.12
N GLY A 102 11.83 8.75 12.85
CA GLY A 102 12.84 7.82 12.33
C GLY A 102 12.28 6.91 11.25
N SER A 103 11.07 6.35 11.44
CA SER A 103 10.43 5.52 10.42
C SER A 103 10.08 6.32 9.17
N ILE A 104 9.57 7.55 9.31
CA ILE A 104 9.34 8.46 8.17
C ILE A 104 10.64 8.70 7.39
N SER A 105 11.75 8.92 8.09
CA SER A 105 13.06 9.15 7.45
C SER A 105 13.53 7.91 6.69
N TRP A 106 13.35 6.71 7.25
CA TRP A 106 13.69 5.46 6.57
C TRP A 106 12.80 5.18 5.37
N ILE A 107 11.50 5.45 5.46
CA ILE A 107 10.59 5.37 4.32
C ILE A 107 11.08 6.30 3.21
N ALA A 108 11.46 7.54 3.52
CA ALA A 108 11.99 8.48 2.53
C ALA A 108 13.30 7.97 1.87
N ILE A 109 14.22 7.39 2.65
CA ILE A 109 15.46 6.80 2.13
C ILE A 109 15.16 5.62 1.20
N PHE A 110 14.29 4.69 1.61
CA PHE A 110 13.92 3.54 0.79
C PHE A 110 13.16 3.95 -0.48
N SER A 111 12.27 4.94 -0.39
CA SER A 111 11.59 5.50 -1.57
C SER A 111 12.58 6.11 -2.55
N TYR A 112 13.58 6.86 -2.08
CA TYR A 112 14.63 7.41 -2.94
C TYR A 112 15.45 6.30 -3.62
N LEU A 113 15.89 5.29 -2.85
CA LEU A 113 16.66 4.17 -3.38
C LEU A 113 15.85 3.36 -4.41
N MET A 114 14.56 3.14 -4.16
CA MET A 114 13.66 2.44 -5.07
C MET A 114 13.58 3.14 -6.44
N VAL A 115 13.32 4.45 -6.43
CA VAL A 115 13.23 5.24 -7.68
C VAL A 115 14.59 5.29 -8.38
N TRP A 116 15.67 5.51 -7.63
CA TRP A 116 17.01 5.57 -8.19
C TRP A 116 17.44 4.25 -8.85
N TRP A 117 17.23 3.11 -8.17
CA TRP A 117 17.55 1.80 -8.74
C TRP A 117 16.70 1.49 -9.95
N ALA A 118 15.41 1.82 -9.93
CA ALA A 118 14.56 1.61 -11.09
C ALA A 118 15.04 2.44 -12.30
N HIS A 119 15.46 3.68 -12.09
CA HIS A 119 16.07 4.50 -13.14
C HIS A 119 17.37 3.88 -13.68
N GLN A 120 18.28 3.44 -12.81
CA GLN A 120 19.53 2.79 -13.24
C GLN A 120 19.30 1.48 -14.02
N VAL A 121 18.33 0.68 -13.58
CA VAL A 121 17.94 -0.57 -14.27
C VAL A 121 17.27 -0.25 -15.60
N GLY A 122 16.39 0.75 -15.65
CA GLY A 122 15.74 1.22 -16.88
C GLY A 122 16.76 1.63 -17.95
N GLU A 123 17.71 2.50 -17.57
CA GLU A 123 18.80 2.94 -18.46
C GLU A 123 19.67 1.79 -18.96
N THR A 124 19.93 0.79 -18.10
CA THR A 124 20.75 -0.38 -18.48
C THR A 124 20.03 -1.29 -19.47
N ILE A 125 18.70 -1.44 -19.35
CA ILE A 125 17.88 -2.31 -20.21
C ILE A 125 17.41 -1.54 -21.47
N GLY A 126 17.50 -0.20 -21.47
CA GLY A 126 17.00 0.66 -22.54
C GLY A 126 15.48 0.91 -22.47
N ILE A 127 14.89 0.83 -21.28
CA ILE A 127 13.48 1.14 -21.02
C ILE A 127 13.38 2.57 -20.46
N THR A 128 12.46 3.37 -20.99
CA THR A 128 12.31 4.76 -20.56
C THR A 128 11.82 4.87 -19.11
N GLU A 129 12.15 5.98 -18.45
CA GLU A 129 11.76 6.25 -17.06
C GLU A 129 10.23 6.23 -16.88
N GLU A 130 9.48 6.68 -17.89
CA GLU A 130 8.02 6.67 -17.88
C GLU A 130 7.50 5.23 -17.80
N ILE A 131 8.05 4.32 -18.62
CA ILE A 131 7.66 2.90 -18.65
C ILE A 131 8.03 2.22 -17.33
N MET A 132 9.20 2.51 -16.76
CA MET A 132 9.59 2.00 -15.46
C MET A 132 8.64 2.49 -14.35
N GLY A 133 8.24 3.76 -14.40
CA GLY A 133 7.28 4.36 -13.49
C GLY A 133 5.89 3.72 -13.57
N LEU A 134 5.34 3.57 -14.78
CA LEU A 134 4.00 3.03 -15.00
C LEU A 134 3.88 1.51 -14.77
N THR A 135 5.00 0.78 -14.76
CA THR A 135 5.03 -0.68 -14.56
C THR A 135 5.63 -1.08 -13.22
N ILE A 136 6.95 -1.00 -13.07
CA ILE A 136 7.70 -1.58 -11.96
C ILE A 136 7.44 -0.81 -10.66
N LEU A 137 7.52 0.53 -10.68
CA LEU A 137 7.26 1.34 -9.49
C LEU A 137 5.79 1.23 -9.07
N ALA A 138 4.87 1.41 -10.03
CA ALA A 138 3.44 1.29 -9.78
C ALA A 138 3.05 -0.08 -9.20
N ALA A 139 3.58 -1.17 -9.75
CA ALA A 139 3.37 -2.51 -9.20
C ALA A 139 3.97 -2.65 -7.80
N GLY A 140 5.18 -2.13 -7.57
CA GLY A 140 5.87 -2.18 -6.28
C GLY A 140 5.08 -1.54 -5.15
N THR A 141 4.43 -0.40 -5.40
CA THR A 141 3.60 0.28 -4.40
C THR A 141 2.24 -0.37 -4.20
N SER A 142 1.65 -0.96 -5.24
CA SER A 142 0.31 -1.56 -5.16
C SER A 142 0.26 -3.03 -4.72
N ILE A 143 1.37 -3.77 -4.75
CA ILE A 143 1.42 -5.18 -4.30
C ILE A 143 1.05 -5.33 -2.81
N PRO A 144 1.61 -4.54 -1.87
CA PRO A 144 1.22 -4.63 -0.47
C PRO A 144 -0.27 -4.36 -0.24
N ASP A 145 -0.82 -3.34 -0.89
CA ASP A 145 -2.25 -3.00 -0.82
C ASP A 145 -3.14 -4.08 -1.42
N LEU A 146 -2.68 -4.73 -2.49
CA LEU A 146 -3.35 -5.88 -3.08
C LEU A 146 -3.43 -7.05 -2.09
N ILE A 147 -2.32 -7.37 -1.43
CA ILE A 147 -2.25 -8.47 -0.45
C ILE A 147 -3.23 -8.20 0.70
N THR A 148 -3.18 -7.01 1.31
CA THR A 148 -4.08 -6.65 2.41
C THR A 148 -5.55 -6.67 1.97
N SER A 149 -5.85 -6.15 0.78
CA SER A 149 -7.21 -6.17 0.21
C SER A 149 -7.71 -7.60 -0.06
N VAL A 150 -6.84 -8.50 -0.53
CA VAL A 150 -7.18 -9.90 -0.76
C VAL A 150 -7.45 -10.63 0.56
N ILE A 151 -6.67 -10.37 1.61
CA ILE A 151 -6.87 -10.95 2.95
C ILE A 151 -8.24 -10.53 3.49
N VAL A 152 -8.55 -9.24 3.44
CA VAL A 152 -9.83 -8.67 3.90
C VAL A 152 -11.01 -9.22 3.08
N ALA A 153 -10.86 -9.33 1.76
CA ALA A 153 -11.88 -9.93 0.90
C ALA A 153 -12.12 -11.42 1.22
N ARG A 154 -11.07 -12.18 1.52
CA ARG A 154 -11.19 -13.60 1.94
C ARG A 154 -11.86 -13.77 3.29
N LYS A 155 -11.75 -12.77 4.19
CA LYS A 155 -12.50 -12.70 5.46
C LYS A 155 -13.99 -12.36 5.25
N GLY A 156 -14.46 -12.23 4.01
CA GLY A 156 -15.85 -11.91 3.67
C GLY A 156 -16.15 -10.41 3.69
N LEU A 157 -15.15 -9.56 3.91
CA LEU A 157 -15.26 -8.11 3.99
C LEU A 157 -14.96 -7.46 2.63
N GLY A 158 -15.63 -7.93 1.57
CA GLY A 158 -15.40 -7.48 0.20
C GLY A 158 -15.60 -5.98 0.00
N ASP A 159 -16.60 -5.38 0.65
CA ASP A 159 -16.88 -3.95 0.58
C ASP A 159 -15.75 -3.10 1.18
N MET A 160 -15.10 -3.61 2.23
CA MET A 160 -13.94 -2.97 2.86
C MET A 160 -12.70 -3.08 1.96
N ALA A 161 -12.51 -4.23 1.30
CA ALA A 161 -11.41 -4.40 0.34
C ALA A 161 -11.55 -3.44 -0.86
N VAL A 162 -12.75 -3.29 -1.41
CA VAL A 162 -13.01 -2.35 -2.52
C VAL A 162 -12.83 -0.90 -2.07
N SER A 163 -13.36 -0.54 -0.89
CA SER A 163 -13.25 0.84 -0.42
C SER A 163 -11.80 1.24 -0.10
N SER A 164 -11.00 0.33 0.45
CA SER A 164 -9.57 0.53 0.67
C SER A 164 -8.82 0.75 -0.65
N SER A 165 -9.02 -0.13 -1.63
CA SER A 165 -8.36 -0.04 -2.94
C SER A 165 -8.76 1.20 -3.76
N VAL A 166 -10.04 1.60 -3.71
CA VAL A 166 -10.50 2.82 -4.38
C VAL A 166 -10.03 4.06 -3.63
N GLY A 167 -10.04 4.02 -2.29
CA GLY A 167 -9.65 5.12 -1.42
C GLY A 167 -8.17 5.48 -1.54
N SER A 168 -7.27 4.49 -1.61
CA SER A 168 -5.83 4.73 -1.75
C SER A 168 -5.52 5.44 -3.07
N ASN A 169 -6.08 4.97 -4.19
CA ASN A 169 -5.89 5.62 -5.50
C ASN A 169 -6.43 7.06 -5.53
N ILE A 170 -7.57 7.32 -4.88
CA ILE A 170 -8.10 8.68 -4.74
C ILE A 170 -7.15 9.56 -3.91
N PHE A 171 -6.63 9.04 -2.80
CA PHE A 171 -5.68 9.74 -1.95
C PHE A 171 -4.37 10.05 -2.70
N ASP A 172 -3.84 9.11 -3.47
CA ASP A 172 -2.62 9.32 -4.25
C ASP A 172 -2.78 10.44 -5.28
N ILE A 173 -3.92 10.49 -5.98
CA ILE A 173 -4.19 11.53 -6.98
C ILE A 173 -4.46 12.89 -6.33
N THR A 174 -5.17 12.93 -5.20
CA THR A 174 -5.62 14.19 -4.57
C THR A 174 -4.62 14.77 -3.57
N VAL A 175 -3.80 13.94 -2.94
CA VAL A 175 -2.86 14.32 -1.90
C VAL A 175 -1.43 13.93 -2.30
N GLY A 176 -1.23 12.70 -2.79
CA GLY A 176 0.09 12.16 -3.14
C GLY A 176 0.80 12.92 -4.26
N LEU A 177 0.10 13.30 -5.33
CA LEU A 177 0.67 14.09 -6.43
C LEU A 177 0.75 15.61 -6.12
N PRO A 178 -0.30 16.27 -5.57
CA PRO A 178 -0.27 17.71 -5.42
C PRO A 178 0.65 18.20 -4.31
N LEU A 179 0.84 17.43 -3.21
CA LEU A 179 1.69 17.86 -2.11
C LEU A 179 3.17 18.03 -2.51
N PRO A 180 3.84 17.06 -3.15
CA PRO A 180 5.21 17.24 -3.63
C PRO A 180 5.36 18.37 -4.64
N TRP A 181 4.39 18.55 -5.55
CA TRP A 181 4.38 19.67 -6.50
C TRP A 181 4.23 21.02 -5.82
N LEU A 182 3.34 21.12 -4.83
CA LEU A 182 3.16 22.35 -4.06
C LEU A 182 4.43 22.69 -3.29
N LEU A 183 5.05 21.71 -2.65
CA LEU A 183 6.31 21.88 -1.93
C LEU A 183 7.44 22.30 -2.88
N TYR A 184 7.56 21.64 -4.03
CA TYR A 184 8.54 22.00 -5.06
C TYR A 184 8.31 23.44 -5.57
N SER A 185 7.07 23.80 -5.87
CA SER A 185 6.71 25.13 -6.34
C SER A 185 7.03 26.21 -5.29
N PHE A 186 6.72 25.94 -4.01
CA PHE A 186 7.03 26.85 -2.90
C PHE A 186 8.54 27.10 -2.76
N VAL A 187 9.36 26.05 -2.85
CA VAL A 187 10.83 26.17 -2.80
C VAL A 187 11.38 26.89 -4.03
N ASN A 188 10.77 26.70 -5.21
CA ASN A 188 11.22 27.25 -6.49
C ASN A 188 10.52 28.57 -6.89
N LYS A 189 10.13 29.40 -5.91
CA LYS A 189 9.54 30.73 -6.13
C LYS A 189 8.27 30.71 -7.00
N MET A 190 7.41 29.72 -6.81
CA MET A 190 6.17 29.52 -7.57
C MET A 190 6.40 29.32 -9.08
N SER A 191 7.55 28.77 -9.45
CA SER A 191 7.84 28.40 -10.84
C SER A 191 6.98 27.21 -11.29
N PRO A 192 6.37 27.26 -12.49
CA PRO A 192 5.55 26.17 -12.97
C PRO A 192 6.39 24.91 -13.26
N VAL A 193 5.91 23.76 -12.78
CA VAL A 193 6.48 22.45 -13.11
C VAL A 193 5.95 22.04 -14.48
N LYS A 194 6.83 21.97 -15.48
CA LYS A 194 6.47 21.48 -16.80
C LYS A 194 6.38 19.96 -16.76
N VAL A 195 5.23 19.43 -17.15
CA VAL A 195 5.00 18.00 -17.35
C VAL A 195 4.87 17.76 -18.83
N SER A 196 5.82 17.07 -19.42
CA SER A 196 5.81 16.74 -20.85
C SER A 196 6.24 15.30 -21.02
N SER A 197 5.33 14.46 -21.49
CA SER A 197 5.60 13.10 -21.99
C SER A 197 4.91 12.95 -23.35
N ASN A 198 5.42 12.02 -24.17
CA ASN A 198 4.86 11.77 -25.49
C ASN A 198 3.44 11.20 -25.34
N GLY A 199 2.45 11.81 -26.00
CA GLY A 199 1.10 11.27 -25.96
C GLY A 199 0.40 11.38 -24.60
N LEU A 200 0.82 12.31 -23.72
CA LEU A 200 0.17 12.60 -22.44
C LEU A 200 -1.35 12.76 -22.57
N PHE A 201 -1.83 13.46 -23.60
CA PHE A 201 -3.25 13.59 -23.87
C PHE A 201 -3.92 12.24 -24.17
N CYS A 202 -3.26 11.38 -24.94
CA CYS A 202 -3.74 10.02 -25.21
C CYS A 202 -3.82 9.19 -23.93
N ALA A 203 -2.78 9.24 -23.10
CA ALA A 203 -2.72 8.54 -21.83
C ALA A 203 -3.87 8.97 -20.89
N ILE A 204 -4.16 10.28 -20.81
CA ILE A 204 -5.28 10.80 -20.03
C ILE A 204 -6.62 10.27 -20.56
N VAL A 205 -6.84 10.31 -21.88
CA VAL A 205 -8.07 9.79 -22.50
C VAL A 205 -8.22 8.29 -22.26
N LEU A 206 -7.14 7.52 -22.38
CA LEU A 206 -7.14 6.08 -22.13
C LEU A 206 -7.44 5.75 -20.66
N LEU A 207 -6.83 6.47 -19.71
CA LEU A 207 -7.10 6.32 -18.29
C LEU A 207 -8.58 6.62 -17.98
N PHE A 208 -9.13 7.68 -18.57
CA PHE A 208 -10.53 8.03 -18.40
C PHE A 208 -11.47 6.97 -18.96
N LEU A 209 -11.19 6.46 -20.17
CA LEU A 209 -11.95 5.35 -20.76
C LEU A 209 -11.87 4.08 -19.89
N MET A 210 -10.69 3.75 -19.39
CA MET A 210 -10.48 2.60 -18.49
C MET A 210 -11.33 2.73 -17.24
N LEU A 211 -11.33 3.91 -16.59
CA LEU A 211 -12.16 4.18 -15.43
C LEU A 211 -13.66 3.96 -15.73
N LEU A 212 -14.14 4.45 -16.89
CA LEU A 212 -15.52 4.23 -17.32
C LEU A 212 -15.83 2.75 -17.54
N PHE A 213 -14.92 1.99 -18.17
CA PHE A 213 -15.08 0.54 -18.35
C PHE A 213 -15.12 -0.19 -17.02
N VAL A 214 -14.29 0.20 -16.05
CA VAL A 214 -14.31 -0.36 -14.70
C VAL A 214 -15.66 -0.10 -14.03
N ILE A 215 -16.12 1.16 -14.00
CA ILE A 215 -17.43 1.51 -13.40
C ILE A 215 -18.57 0.75 -14.07
N PHE A 216 -18.57 0.70 -15.41
CA PHE A 216 -19.58 -0.02 -16.18
C PHE A 216 -19.57 -1.53 -15.87
N SER A 217 -18.40 -2.14 -15.77
CA SER A 217 -18.27 -3.57 -15.45
C SER A 217 -18.77 -3.92 -14.05
N ILE A 218 -18.52 -3.06 -13.06
CA ILE A 218 -19.01 -3.21 -11.68
C ILE A 218 -20.54 -3.07 -11.66
N ALA A 219 -21.07 -2.06 -12.36
CA ALA A 219 -22.51 -1.83 -12.49
C ALA A 219 -23.21 -3.02 -13.18
N ALA A 220 -22.64 -3.54 -14.27
CA ALA A 220 -23.14 -4.71 -14.99
C ALA A 220 -23.16 -5.97 -14.12
N CYS A 221 -22.18 -6.11 -13.22
CA CYS A 221 -22.13 -7.20 -12.24
C CYS A 221 -23.05 -6.98 -11.02
N LYS A 222 -23.92 -5.96 -11.03
CA LYS A 222 -24.83 -5.62 -9.92
C LYS A 222 -24.10 -5.49 -8.57
N TRP A 223 -22.89 -4.93 -8.58
CA TRP A 223 -22.09 -4.73 -7.37
C TRP A 223 -21.75 -6.03 -6.62
N LYS A 224 -21.75 -7.17 -7.31
CA LYS A 224 -21.33 -8.45 -6.74
C LYS A 224 -19.91 -8.80 -7.16
N MET A 225 -19.07 -9.07 -6.17
CA MET A 225 -17.75 -9.68 -6.39
C MET A 225 -17.91 -11.08 -7.00
N SER A 226 -17.61 -11.22 -8.29
CA SER A 226 -17.62 -12.49 -9.01
C SER A 226 -16.23 -12.77 -9.58
N LYS A 227 -15.88 -14.06 -9.74
CA LYS A 227 -14.61 -14.47 -10.36
C LYS A 227 -14.47 -13.95 -11.80
N TYR A 228 -15.60 -13.85 -12.52
CA TYR A 228 -15.64 -13.32 -13.88
C TYR A 228 -15.34 -11.83 -13.94
N LEU A 229 -15.86 -11.04 -12.98
CA LEU A 229 -15.51 -9.62 -12.84
C LEU A 229 -14.00 -9.45 -12.63
N GLY A 230 -13.40 -10.23 -11.73
CA GLY A 230 -11.96 -10.20 -11.48
C GLY A 230 -11.12 -10.55 -12.73
N LEU A 231 -11.52 -11.59 -13.47
CA LEU A 231 -10.87 -11.96 -14.73
C LEU A 231 -10.96 -10.83 -15.77
N PHE A 232 -12.14 -10.21 -15.91
CA PHE A 232 -12.35 -9.09 -16.82
C PHE A 232 -11.51 -7.86 -16.44
N MET A 233 -11.40 -7.54 -15.15
CA MET A 233 -10.51 -6.50 -14.63
C MET A 233 -9.04 -6.77 -14.95
N PHE A 234 -8.59 -8.02 -14.78
CA PHE A 234 -7.22 -8.38 -15.08
C PHE A 234 -6.91 -8.26 -16.59
N LEU A 235 -7.84 -8.67 -17.45
CA LEU A 235 -7.73 -8.51 -18.90
C LEU A 235 -7.69 -7.04 -19.32
N LEU A 236 -8.57 -6.20 -18.75
CA LEU A 236 -8.57 -4.76 -19.01
C LEU A 236 -7.26 -4.10 -18.54
N TYR A 237 -6.74 -4.47 -17.38
CA TYR A 237 -5.45 -3.98 -16.88
C TYR A 237 -4.30 -4.35 -17.82
N PHE A 238 -4.23 -5.61 -18.27
CA PHE A 238 -3.19 -6.05 -19.19
C PHE A 238 -3.29 -5.35 -20.55
N ALA A 239 -4.50 -5.23 -21.09
CA ALA A 239 -4.74 -4.48 -22.32
C ALA A 239 -4.31 -3.00 -22.18
N PHE A 240 -4.65 -2.36 -21.05
CA PHE A 240 -4.24 -1.00 -20.74
C PHE A 240 -2.71 -0.85 -20.68
N LEU A 241 -2.02 -1.77 -20.00
CA LEU A 241 -0.56 -1.76 -19.92
C LEU A 241 0.08 -1.87 -21.30
N VAL A 242 -0.37 -2.85 -22.12
CA VAL A 242 0.17 -3.05 -23.47
C VAL A 242 -0.02 -1.80 -24.32
N VAL A 243 -1.23 -1.22 -24.33
CA VAL A 243 -1.51 -0.01 -25.12
C VAL A 243 -0.69 1.19 -24.61
N SER A 244 -0.55 1.35 -23.30
CA SER A 244 0.21 2.46 -22.70
C SER A 244 1.70 2.37 -23.02
N VAL A 245 2.28 1.17 -22.93
CA VAL A 245 3.69 0.95 -23.30
C VAL A 245 3.89 1.16 -24.80
N MET A 246 3.00 0.66 -25.65
CA MET A 246 3.10 0.85 -27.11
C MET A 246 2.97 2.32 -27.54
N LEU A 247 2.26 3.15 -26.78
CA LEU A 247 2.18 4.60 -27.00
C LEU A 247 3.49 5.30 -26.64
N GLU A 248 4.11 4.94 -25.52
CA GLU A 248 5.39 5.56 -25.10
C GLU A 248 6.55 5.11 -26.00
N ASP A 249 6.57 3.85 -26.44
CA ASP A 249 7.54 3.32 -27.41
C ASP A 249 7.34 3.88 -28.85
N LYS A 250 6.36 4.78 -29.05
CA LYS A 250 6.01 5.40 -30.35
C LYS A 250 5.64 4.40 -31.45
N ILE A 251 5.30 3.17 -31.08
CA ILE A 251 4.75 2.17 -32.01
C ILE A 251 3.34 2.61 -32.42
N LEU A 252 2.58 3.13 -31.46
CA LEU A 252 1.29 3.77 -31.70
C LEU A 252 1.49 5.29 -31.71
N VAL A 253 1.15 5.93 -32.82
CA VAL A 253 1.15 7.39 -32.92
C VAL A 253 -0.17 7.90 -32.38
N CYS A 254 -0.13 8.77 -31.37
CA CYS A 254 -1.33 9.44 -30.93
C CYS A 254 -1.88 10.30 -32.09
N PRO A 255 -3.13 10.10 -32.52
CA PRO A 255 -3.71 10.84 -33.64
C PRO A 255 -3.98 12.33 -33.32
N VAL A 256 -3.81 12.73 -32.06
CA VAL A 256 -4.08 14.08 -31.57
C VAL A 256 -2.77 14.68 -31.06
N SER A 257 -2.17 15.58 -31.85
CA SER A 257 -1.10 16.47 -31.40
C SER A 257 -1.72 17.74 -30.84
N ILE A 258 -1.50 18.04 -29.56
CA ILE A 258 -1.84 19.33 -28.92
C ILE A 258 -0.56 20.12 -28.73
#